data_AF-A0A6V7LKJ1-F1
#
_entry.id   AF-A0A6V7LKJ1-F1
#
_cell.length_a   1.000
_cell.length_b   1.000
_cell.length_c   1.000
_cell.angle_alpha   90.00
_cell.angle_beta   90.00
_cell.angle_gamma   90.00
#
_symmetry.space_group_name_H-M   'P 1'
#
loop_
_entity.id
_entity.type
_entity.pdbx_description
1 polymer ?
#
loop_
_entity_poly.entity_id
_entity_poly.type
_entity_poly.pdbx_seq_one_letter_code
_entity_poly.pdbx_strand_id
1 'polypeptide(L)' 'KKPPQDVNPRGVFACNELDLKEVQVYGFDYDYTLACYKPSLDYLLYNLGRETLIKKYK' A
#
# COMPACT_ATOMS: atom_id res chain seq x y z
N LYS A 1 8.44 2.48 19.55
CA LYS A 1 7.63 3.48 20.31
C LYS A 1 6.19 3.31 19.85
N LYS A 2 5.22 3.11 20.76
CA LYS A 2 3.80 3.10 20.36
C LYS A 2 3.44 4.50 19.83
N PRO A 3 2.67 4.62 18.73
CA PRO A 3 2.17 5.92 18.29
C PRO A 3 1.33 6.55 19.41
N PRO A 4 1.23 7.90 19.46
CA PRO A 4 0.33 8.59 20.38
C PRO A 4 -1.08 8.00 20.27
N GLN A 5 -1.82 7.97 21.39
CA GLN A 5 -3.11 7.29 21.45
C GLN A 5 -4.19 7.95 20.57
N ASP A 6 -4.01 9.24 20.25
CA ASP A 6 -4.95 10.07 19.50
C ASP A 6 -4.42 10.47 18.12
N VAL A 7 -3.88 9.52 17.36
CA VAL A 7 -3.47 9.79 15.97
C VAL A 7 -4.70 9.77 15.07
N ASN A 8 -4.95 10.88 14.37
CA ASN A 8 -6.03 10.97 13.39
C ASN A 8 -5.79 9.95 12.25
N PRO A 9 -6.71 8.99 12.02
CA PRO A 9 -6.55 7.99 10.96
C PRO A 9 -6.63 8.58 9.54
N ARG A 10 -7.09 9.83 9.39
CA ARG A 10 -7.11 10.59 8.14
C ARG A 10 -6.09 11.73 8.13
N GLY A 11 -5.18 11.78 9.11
CA GLY A 11 -4.14 12.78 9.17
C GLY A 11 -3.20 12.66 7.97
N VAL A 12 -2.80 13.80 7.42
CA VAL A 12 -1.69 13.90 6.46
C VAL A 12 -0.44 14.26 7.26
N PHE A 13 0.58 13.42 7.19
CA PHE A 13 1.81 13.59 7.97
C PHE A 13 2.94 14.03 7.04
N ALA A 14 3.42 15.25 7.21
CA ALA A 14 4.51 15.80 6.42
C ALA A 14 5.86 15.34 7.00
N CYS A 15 6.72 14.79 6.14
CA CYS A 15 8.12 14.53 6.50
C CYS A 15 9.02 15.76 6.25
N ASN A 16 8.64 16.59 5.28
CA ASN A 16 9.33 17.82 4.89
C ASN A 16 8.28 18.91 4.57
N GLU A 17 8.73 20.15 4.45
CA GLU A 17 7.89 21.25 3.95
C GLU A 17 7.55 21.02 2.47
N LEU A 18 6.28 21.21 2.12
CA LEU A 18 5.77 21.08 0.75
C LEU A 18 4.65 22.11 0.55
N ASP A 19 4.81 22.99 -0.45
CA ASP A 19 3.73 23.89 -0.89
C ASP A 19 2.95 23.26 -2.04
N LEU A 20 1.71 22.85 -1.76
CA LEU A 20 0.84 22.24 -2.76
C LEU A 20 0.39 23.21 -3.86
N LYS A 21 0.54 24.53 -3.67
CA LYS A 21 0.23 25.52 -4.72
C LYS A 21 1.18 25.43 -5.91
N GLU A 22 2.42 25.01 -5.68
CA GLU A 22 3.44 24.83 -6.72
C GLU A 22 3.26 23.50 -7.48
N VAL A 23 2.40 22.59 -6.99
CA VAL A 23 2.15 21.28 -7.61
C VAL A 23 1.01 21.37 -8.61
N GLN A 24 1.35 21.28 -9.90
CA GLN A 24 0.39 21.40 -11.01
C GLN A 24 -0.24 20.07 -11.44
N VAL A 25 0.46 18.95 -11.20
CA VAL A 25 0.04 17.62 -11.64
C VAL A 25 0.22 16.64 -10.49
N TYR A 26 -0.80 15.82 -10.25
CA TYR A 26 -0.81 14.79 -9.23
C TYR A 26 -0.84 13.42 -9.91
N GLY A 27 0.28 12.70 -9.84
CA GLY A 27 0.36 11.31 -10.26
C GLY A 27 -0.02 10.38 -9.11
N PHE A 28 -0.86 9.38 -9.40
CA PHE A 28 -1.20 8.32 -8.46
C PHE A 28 -0.80 6.98 -9.06
N ASP A 29 -0.11 6.16 -8.27
CA ASP A 29 0.01 4.74 -8.59
C ASP A 29 -1.38 4.08 -8.47
N TYR A 30 -1.58 2.96 -9.17
CA TYR A 30 -2.87 2.29 -9.18
C TYR A 30 -2.98 1.29 -8.02
N ASP A 31 -2.15 0.25 -8.02
CA ASP A 31 -2.22 -0.84 -7.05
C ASP A 31 -1.79 -0.38 -5.66
N TYR A 32 -2.60 -0.69 -4.64
CA TYR A 32 -2.37 -0.32 -3.24
C TYR A 32 -2.31 1.19 -2.93
N THR A 33 -2.53 2.06 -3.94
CA THR A 33 -2.71 3.50 -3.75
C THR A 33 -4.16 3.92 -4.04
N LEU A 34 -4.65 3.71 -5.27
CA LEU A 34 -6.06 3.93 -5.61
C LEU A 34 -6.89 2.66 -5.39
N ALA A 35 -6.35 1.51 -5.78
CA ALA A 35 -6.97 0.21 -5.59
C ALA A 35 -6.47 -0.44 -4.28
N CYS A 36 -7.20 -0.22 -3.20
CA CYS A 36 -6.95 -0.90 -1.93
C CYS A 36 -7.55 -2.31 -1.95
N TYR A 37 -6.70 -3.31 -2.19
CA TYR A 37 -7.13 -4.70 -2.24
C TYR A 37 -7.54 -5.24 -0.86
N LYS A 38 -8.44 -6.22 -0.88
CA LYS A 38 -8.84 -6.95 0.32
C LYS A 38 -7.66 -7.81 0.82
N PRO A 39 -7.55 -8.06 2.15
CA PRO A 39 -6.53 -8.95 2.71
C PRO A 39 -6.52 -10.37 2.10
N SER A 40 -7.62 -10.80 1.46
CA SER A 40 -7.70 -12.06 0.73
C SER A 40 -6.70 -12.17 -0.44
N LEU A 41 -6.24 -11.04 -1.00
CA LEU A 41 -5.30 -11.05 -2.11
C LEU A 41 -3.93 -11.63 -1.69
N ASP A 42 -3.49 -11.36 -0.46
CA ASP A 42 -2.21 -11.87 0.05
C ASP A 42 -2.19 -13.40 0.08
N TYR A 43 -3.30 -14.01 0.53
CA TYR A 43 -3.48 -15.46 0.53
C TYR A 43 -3.53 -16.03 -0.89
N LEU A 44 -4.18 -15.33 -1.82
CA LEU A 44 -4.24 -15.74 -3.22
C LEU A 44 -2.83 -15.76 -3.84
N LEU A 45 -2.06 -14.67 -3.68
CA LEU A 45 -0.70 -14.57 -4.20
C LEU A 45 0.20 -15.68 -3.64
N TYR A 46 0.12 -15.91 -2.31
CA TYR A 46 0.86 -17.00 -1.67
C TYR A 46 0.51 -18.37 -2.25
N ASN A 47 -0.79 -18.67 -2.38
CA ASN A 47 -1.25 -19.97 -2.89
C ASN A 47 -0.81 -20.20 -4.33
N LEU A 48 -0.98 -19.19 -5.20
CA LEU A 48 -0.55 -19.26 -6.60
C LEU A 48 0.97 -19.47 -6.71
N GLY A 49 1.76 -18.73 -5.94
CA GLY A 49 3.21 -18.89 -5.90
C GLY A 49 3.63 -20.28 -5.44
N ARG A 50 3.08 -20.75 -4.31
CA ARG A 50 3.33 -22.09 -3.76
C ARG A 50 2.99 -23.18 -4.77
N GLU A 51 1.81 -23.11 -5.39
CA GLU A 51 1.37 -24.10 -6.38
C GLU A 51 2.27 -24.12 -7.61
N THR A 52 2.71 -22.95 -8.07
CA THR A 52 3.63 -22.82 -9.20
C THR A 52 4.97 -23.51 -8.92
N LEU A 53 5.53 -23.30 -7.72
CA LEU A 53 6.78 -23.94 -7.31
C LEU A 53 6.63 -25.46 -7.20
N ILE A 54 5.55 -25.94 -6.57
CA ILE A 54 5.27 -27.38 -6.46
C ILE A 54 5.14 -28.03 -7.84
N LYS A 55 4.44 -27.39 -8.78
CA LYS A 55 4.26 -27.92 -10.14
C LYS A 55 5.57 -27.97 -10.93
N LYS A 56 6.47 -27.00 -10.71
CA LYS A 56 7.70 -26.85 -11.49
C LYS A 56 8.86 -27.71 -10.99
N TYR A 57 8.88 -28.05 -9.71
CA TYR A 57 10.02 -28.72 -9.06
C TYR A 57 9.65 -30.03 -8.36
N LYS A 58 8.50 -30.62 -8.70
CA LYS A 58 8.16 -32.00 -8.34
C LYS A 58 8.61 -32.99 -9.39
#